data_AF-A0A0R3QBI8-F1
#
_entry.id   AF-A0A0R3QBI8-F1
#
_cell.length_a   1.000
_cell.length_b   1.000
_cell.length_c   1.000
_cell.angle_alpha   90.00
_cell.angle_beta   90.00
_cell.angle_gamma   90.00
#
_symmetry.space_group_name_H-M   'P 1'
#
loop_
_entity.id
_entity.type
_entity.pdbx_description
1 polymer ?
#
loop_
_entity_poly.entity_id
_entity_poly.type
_entity_poly.pdbx_seq_one_letter_code
_entity_poly.pdbx_strand_id
1 'polypeptide(L)'
;MVSGHILEVSCKKENRTYDCEQMHEEDMSSGKEISMEVDGAEEDDDCNRQKVRKKEKGKKAISNNLVRKIGLYNAILVFVLRSCNDKSPMVRTRALMQIAILLHDENIRSRLLNLSKTPMYVYCCEDEDAKKQRDDPILLRTITTRSLDARVSTRRAAIIALESLFSTLSESQQAEFLTVFQQHCRDPSLLVRKQAAESLSRLLLSFGANTNMLDKVWLTSVLPLINDREQSVVQLASKLVL
;
A
#
# COMPACT_ATOMS: atom_id res chain seq x y z
N MET A 1 11.12 -42.17 42.03
CA MET A 1 12.54 -41.77 42.15
C MET A 1 13.18 -42.03 40.80
N VAL A 2 13.99 -41.10 40.26
CA VAL A 2 14.55 -41.13 38.87
C VAL A 2 13.48 -40.94 37.77
N SER A 3 13.68 -40.16 36.70
CA SER A 3 14.39 -38.89 36.50
C SER A 3 13.74 -38.16 35.33
N GLY A 4 13.75 -36.83 35.31
CA GLY A 4 13.25 -36.06 34.17
C GLY A 4 14.27 -35.96 33.04
N HIS A 5 13.82 -36.00 31.79
CA HIS A 5 14.60 -35.54 30.64
C HIS A 5 13.82 -34.49 29.84
N ILE A 6 14.34 -33.26 29.91
CA ILE A 6 13.95 -32.15 29.04
C ILE A 6 14.67 -32.38 27.70
N LEU A 7 13.93 -32.39 26.59
CA LEU A 7 14.52 -32.39 25.25
C LEU A 7 14.71 -30.95 24.79
N GLU A 8 15.96 -30.49 24.79
CA GLU A 8 16.37 -29.26 24.11
C GLU A 8 16.24 -29.43 22.60
N VAL A 9 15.42 -28.60 21.95
CA VAL A 9 15.37 -28.50 20.48
C VAL A 9 16.20 -27.28 20.05
N SER A 10 17.42 -27.55 19.59
CA SER A 10 18.36 -26.52 19.14
C SER A 10 17.87 -25.85 17.84
N CYS A 11 17.57 -24.55 17.92
CA CYS A 11 17.07 -23.78 16.78
C CYS A 11 18.23 -23.29 15.89
N LYS A 12 18.47 -23.97 14.77
CA LYS A 12 19.47 -23.56 13.77
C LYS A 12 19.01 -22.29 13.03
N LYS A 13 19.76 -21.20 13.19
CA LYS A 13 19.60 -19.97 12.40
C LYS A 13 20.25 -20.17 11.02
N GLU A 14 19.44 -20.26 9.96
CA GLU A 14 19.93 -20.10 8.59
C GLU A 14 19.93 -18.62 8.20
N ASN A 15 21.11 -18.00 8.15
CA ASN A 15 21.29 -16.71 7.50
C ASN A 15 21.24 -16.90 5.99
N ARG A 16 20.29 -16.26 5.30
CA ARG A 16 20.34 -16.09 3.85
C ARG A 16 20.73 -14.65 3.52
N THR A 17 21.98 -14.49 3.10
CA THR A 17 22.50 -13.27 2.48
C THR A 17 21.76 -13.01 1.17
N TYR A 18 21.40 -11.76 0.92
CA TYR A 18 21.01 -11.29 -0.41
C TYR A 18 22.07 -10.29 -0.85
N ASP A 19 22.79 -10.63 -1.92
CA ASP A 19 23.79 -9.74 -2.50
C ASP A 19 23.11 -8.50 -3.08
N CYS A 20 23.73 -7.35 -2.85
CA CYS A 20 23.31 -6.06 -3.39
C CYS A 20 24.56 -5.39 -3.98
N GLU A 21 24.61 -5.29 -5.30
CA GLU A 21 25.80 -4.81 -6.01
C GLU A 21 26.08 -3.34 -5.66
N GLN A 22 27.29 -3.08 -5.20
CA GLN A 22 27.78 -1.73 -4.90
C GLN A 22 28.35 -1.09 -6.17
N MET A 23 27.90 0.12 -6.51
CA MET A 23 28.60 0.99 -7.45
C MET A 23 29.47 1.95 -6.64
N HIS A 24 30.77 1.98 -6.94
CA HIS A 24 31.72 2.89 -6.31
C HIS A 24 31.59 4.31 -6.87
N GLU A 25 31.67 5.29 -5.96
CA GLU A 25 32.09 6.65 -6.31
C GLU A 25 33.62 6.68 -6.30
N GLU A 26 34.25 7.24 -7.35
CA GLU A 26 35.65 7.66 -7.33
C GLU A 26 35.75 9.12 -7.77
N ASP A 27 36.15 9.98 -6.85
CA ASP A 27 36.62 11.34 -7.15
C ASP A 27 37.99 11.27 -7.83
N MET A 28 38.18 12.07 -8.89
CA MET A 28 39.51 12.37 -9.42
C MET A 28 39.64 13.85 -9.75
N SER A 29 40.35 14.57 -8.88
CA SER A 29 40.86 15.91 -9.12
C SER A 29 42.32 15.85 -9.55
N SER A 30 42.64 16.42 -10.71
CA SER A 30 43.93 17.08 -10.94
C SER A 30 43.83 18.02 -12.14
N GLY A 31 44.39 19.22 -12.00
CA GLY A 31 44.31 20.27 -13.01
C GLY A 31 45.44 20.23 -14.03
N LYS A 32 45.34 21.10 -15.04
CA LYS A 32 46.48 21.47 -15.90
C LYS A 32 46.27 22.90 -16.42
N GLU A 33 47.16 23.81 -16.04
CA GLU A 33 47.28 25.12 -16.68
C GLU A 33 47.93 24.99 -18.06
N ILE A 34 47.59 25.91 -18.97
CA ILE A 34 48.51 26.56 -19.91
C ILE A 34 47.80 27.79 -20.52
N SER A 35 48.58 28.82 -20.86
CA SER A 35 48.19 30.22 -21.05
C SER A 35 48.22 30.70 -22.51
N MET A 36 47.97 32.02 -22.68
CA MET A 36 48.07 32.91 -23.86
C MET A 36 46.73 33.22 -24.55
N GLU A 37 46.39 34.45 -24.99
CA GLU A 37 46.74 35.87 -24.74
C GLU A 37 46.02 36.70 -25.83
N VAL A 38 45.57 37.94 -25.52
CA VAL A 38 45.37 39.14 -26.41
C VAL A 38 44.40 38.99 -27.62
N ASP A 39 43.49 39.91 -27.99
CA ASP A 39 43.08 41.29 -27.57
C ASP A 39 41.54 41.46 -27.81
N GLY A 40 40.85 42.62 -27.70
CA GLY A 40 41.19 44.00 -27.30
C GLY A 40 39.96 44.95 -27.45
N ALA A 41 40.10 46.22 -27.01
CA ALA A 41 39.12 47.34 -26.99
C ALA A 41 37.86 47.13 -26.10
N GLU A 42 37.53 47.95 -25.08
CA GLU A 42 37.33 49.43 -25.00
C GLU A 42 36.13 49.88 -25.87
N GLU A 43 35.16 50.69 -25.40
CA GLU A 43 35.18 51.74 -24.36
C GLU A 43 33.78 51.96 -23.69
N ASP A 44 33.71 52.91 -22.74
CA ASP A 44 32.64 53.31 -21.78
C ASP A 44 31.20 53.61 -22.30
N ASP A 45 30.21 53.66 -21.37
CA ASP A 45 29.56 54.92 -20.91
C ASP A 45 28.61 54.76 -19.68
N ASP A 46 28.12 55.88 -19.14
CA ASP A 46 27.85 56.20 -17.73
C ASP A 46 26.49 55.78 -17.08
N CYS A 47 26.51 55.92 -15.75
CA CYS A 47 25.50 55.83 -14.70
C CYS A 47 24.10 56.46 -15.00
N ASN A 48 23.02 55.92 -14.37
CA ASN A 48 22.36 56.54 -13.20
C ASN A 48 20.91 56.05 -12.89
N ARG A 49 20.61 55.99 -11.58
CA ARG A 49 19.30 56.23 -10.92
C ARG A 49 18.11 55.22 -11.00
N GLN A 50 17.91 54.57 -9.84
CA GLN A 50 16.64 54.51 -9.08
C GLN A 50 15.37 53.84 -9.69
N LYS A 51 14.99 52.67 -9.15
CA LYS A 51 13.91 52.58 -8.12
C LYS A 51 13.64 51.18 -7.57
N VAL A 52 13.46 51.15 -6.25
CA VAL A 52 12.94 50.05 -5.42
C VAL A 52 11.69 49.38 -6.00
N ARG A 53 11.71 48.04 -6.13
CA ARG A 53 10.53 47.19 -5.89
C ARG A 53 10.90 45.89 -5.19
N LYS A 54 10.64 45.81 -3.88
CA LYS A 54 10.51 44.53 -3.17
C LYS A 54 9.48 43.66 -3.88
N LYS A 55 9.81 42.40 -4.16
CA LYS A 55 8.82 41.35 -4.41
C LYS A 55 9.08 40.20 -3.45
N GLU A 56 8.46 40.30 -2.29
CA GLU A 56 8.63 39.33 -1.20
C GLU A 56 8.03 37.96 -1.53
N LYS A 57 8.64 36.94 -0.94
CA LYS A 57 8.43 35.50 -1.11
C LYS A 57 6.96 35.07 -0.89
N GLY A 58 6.17 35.00 -1.96
CA GLY A 58 4.74 34.69 -1.91
C GLY A 58 4.29 33.23 -2.08
N LYS A 59 5.18 32.22 -1.97
CA LYS A 59 4.81 30.80 -2.25
C LYS A 59 5.12 29.76 -1.15
N LYS A 60 5.71 30.13 0.00
CA LYS A 60 6.14 29.16 1.05
C LYS A 60 5.28 29.13 2.32
N ALA A 61 4.31 30.05 2.48
CA ALA A 61 3.50 30.18 3.70
C ALA A 61 2.25 29.28 3.76
N ILE A 62 1.73 28.84 2.61
CA ILE A 62 0.46 28.09 2.54
C ILE A 62 0.66 26.63 3.02
N SER A 63 1.73 25.98 2.54
CA SER A 63 2.11 24.60 2.94
C SER A 63 2.23 24.44 4.47
N ASN A 64 2.91 25.36 5.14
CA ASN A 64 3.20 25.26 6.57
C ASN A 64 1.95 25.43 7.46
N ASN A 65 0.91 26.14 6.98
CA ASN A 65 -0.31 26.34 7.74
C ASN A 65 -1.29 25.16 7.63
N LEU A 66 -1.34 24.45 6.50
CA LEU A 66 -2.12 23.20 6.41
C LEU A 66 -1.56 22.12 7.35
N VAL A 67 -0.23 21.97 7.41
CA VAL A 67 0.43 21.02 8.33
C VAL A 67 0.25 21.39 9.81
N ARG A 68 0.01 22.67 10.13
CA ARG A 68 -0.38 23.08 11.50
C ARG A 68 -1.85 22.81 11.83
N LYS A 69 -2.74 22.82 10.83
CA LYS A 69 -4.19 22.56 11.02
C LYS A 69 -4.52 21.06 11.03
N ILE A 70 -3.61 20.22 10.54
CA ILE A 70 -3.78 18.78 10.39
C ILE A 70 -2.56 18.12 11.02
N GLY A 71 -2.74 17.52 12.21
CA GLY A 71 -1.64 16.87 12.93
C GLY A 71 -0.89 15.89 12.04
N LEU A 72 0.45 15.88 12.14
CA LEU A 72 1.39 15.12 11.29
C LEU A 72 0.92 13.69 11.00
N TYR A 73 0.37 13.03 12.01
CA TYR A 73 -0.20 11.69 11.94
C TYR A 73 -1.30 11.52 10.86
N ASN A 74 -2.27 12.44 10.81
CA ASN A 74 -3.35 12.40 9.81
C ASN A 74 -2.80 12.69 8.40
N ALA A 75 -1.77 13.54 8.26
CA ALA A 75 -1.13 13.79 6.97
C ALA A 75 -0.41 12.53 6.43
N ILE A 76 0.23 11.74 7.31
CA ILE A 76 0.82 10.45 6.96
C ILE A 76 -0.25 9.46 6.48
N LEU A 77 -1.38 9.34 7.19
CA LEU A 77 -2.49 8.47 6.75
C LEU A 77 -3.06 8.87 5.38
N VAL A 78 -3.24 10.17 5.14
CA VAL A 78 -3.69 10.69 3.83
C VAL A 78 -2.67 10.38 2.73
N PHE A 79 -1.37 10.51 3.03
CA PHE A 79 -0.31 10.17 2.10
C PHE A 79 -0.32 8.68 1.73
N VAL A 80 -0.38 7.77 2.71
CA VAL A 80 -0.44 6.32 2.47
C VAL A 80 -1.68 5.94 1.64
N LEU A 81 -2.85 6.52 1.94
CA LEU A 81 -4.07 6.28 1.17
C LEU A 81 -3.93 6.80 -0.28
N ARG A 82 -3.37 7.99 -0.49
CA ARG A 82 -3.09 8.53 -1.83
C ARG A 82 -2.10 7.64 -2.60
N SER A 83 -1.08 7.10 -1.95
CA SER A 83 -0.09 6.20 -2.56
C SER A 83 -0.69 4.89 -3.10
N CYS A 84 -1.91 4.51 -2.69
CA CYS A 84 -2.64 3.39 -3.30
C CYS A 84 -3.15 3.70 -4.72
N ASN A 85 -3.13 4.96 -5.15
CA ASN A 85 -3.45 5.44 -6.50
C ASN A 85 -2.21 5.88 -7.30
N ASP A 86 -0.99 5.56 -6.84
CA ASP A 86 0.25 5.94 -7.51
C ASP A 86 0.42 5.30 -8.91
N LYS A 87 1.12 5.98 -9.83
CA LYS A 87 1.43 5.42 -11.16
C LYS A 87 2.29 4.16 -11.07
N SER A 88 3.19 4.08 -10.09
CA SER A 88 4.04 2.93 -9.85
C SER A 88 3.27 1.82 -9.11
N PRO A 89 3.14 0.61 -9.70
CA PRO A 89 2.50 -0.51 -9.01
C PRO A 89 3.29 -0.98 -7.78
N MET A 90 4.60 -0.70 -7.71
CA MET A 90 5.39 -1.00 -6.51
C MET A 90 4.98 -0.11 -5.34
N VAL A 91 4.76 1.19 -5.59
CA VAL A 91 4.28 2.13 -4.58
C VAL A 91 2.88 1.72 -4.12
N ARG A 92 1.97 1.41 -5.05
CA ARG A 92 0.61 0.95 -4.71
C ARG A 92 0.61 -0.34 -3.89
N THR A 93 1.41 -1.35 -4.27
CA THR A 93 1.56 -2.58 -3.48
C THR A 93 2.11 -2.30 -2.09
N ARG A 94 3.14 -1.46 -1.94
CA ARG A 94 3.70 -1.11 -0.63
C ARG A 94 2.70 -0.36 0.23
N ALA A 95 1.96 0.59 -0.35
CA ALA A 95 0.93 1.36 0.34
C ALA A 95 -0.21 0.45 0.87
N LEU A 96 -0.71 -0.49 0.06
CA LEU A 96 -1.73 -1.46 0.48
C LEU A 96 -1.23 -2.37 1.61
N MET A 97 0.03 -2.83 1.56
CA MET A 97 0.62 -3.59 2.66
C MET A 97 0.76 -2.76 3.95
N GLN A 98 1.07 -1.46 3.85
CA GLN A 98 1.06 -0.57 5.01
C GLN A 98 -0.37 -0.36 5.55
N ILE A 99 -1.36 -0.19 4.67
CA ILE A 99 -2.78 -0.16 5.09
C ILE A 99 -3.13 -1.42 5.87
N ALA A 100 -2.84 -2.62 5.34
CA ALA A 100 -3.14 -3.87 6.05
C ALA A 100 -2.55 -3.90 7.48
N ILE A 101 -1.29 -3.49 7.65
CA ILE A 101 -0.63 -3.39 8.96
C ILE A 101 -1.34 -2.36 9.87
N LEU A 102 -1.58 -1.15 9.35
CA LEU A 102 -2.23 -0.06 10.08
C LEU A 102 -3.67 -0.38 10.50
N LEU A 103 -4.37 -1.23 9.74
CA LEU A 103 -5.72 -1.67 10.07
C LEU A 103 -5.79 -2.60 11.30
N HIS A 104 -4.67 -3.15 11.80
CA HIS A 104 -4.70 -3.94 13.03
C HIS A 104 -4.90 -3.10 14.30
N ASP A 105 -4.67 -1.78 14.28
CA ASP A 105 -4.94 -0.88 15.41
C ASP A 105 -6.29 -0.18 15.27
N GLU A 106 -7.15 -0.29 16.28
CA GLU A 106 -8.50 0.30 16.34
C GLU A 106 -8.52 1.83 16.14
N ASN A 107 -7.57 2.55 16.74
CA ASN A 107 -7.46 4.01 16.67
C ASN A 107 -7.00 4.46 15.29
N ILE A 108 -6.13 3.69 14.64
CA ILE A 108 -5.65 3.97 13.29
C ILE A 108 -6.74 3.64 12.28
N ARG A 109 -7.39 2.48 12.41
CA ARG A 109 -8.49 2.02 11.55
C ARG A 109 -9.67 2.99 11.56
N SER A 110 -10.13 3.40 12.73
CA SER A 110 -11.22 4.37 12.87
C SER A 110 -10.88 5.72 12.22
N ARG A 111 -9.62 6.17 12.29
CA ARG A 111 -9.15 7.36 11.54
C ARG A 111 -9.16 7.14 10.03
N LEU A 112 -8.61 6.03 9.54
CA LEU A 112 -8.59 5.67 8.12
C LEU A 112 -10.00 5.55 7.51
N LEU A 113 -10.98 5.04 8.24
CA LEU A 113 -12.37 4.98 7.80
C LEU A 113 -13.06 6.35 7.78
N ASN A 114 -12.68 7.26 8.69
CA ASN A 114 -13.22 8.63 8.75
C ASN A 114 -12.41 9.65 7.92
N LEU A 115 -11.36 9.24 7.20
CA LEU A 115 -10.50 10.13 6.42
C LEU A 115 -11.25 10.89 5.32
N SER A 116 -12.34 10.32 4.79
CA SER A 116 -13.24 10.97 3.82
C SER A 116 -13.90 12.26 4.34
N LYS A 117 -14.08 12.36 5.67
CA LYS A 117 -14.62 13.56 6.34
C LYS A 117 -13.55 14.63 6.55
N THR A 118 -12.29 14.36 6.18
CA THR A 118 -11.16 15.29 6.37
C THR A 118 -10.97 16.15 5.10
N PRO A 119 -10.99 17.49 5.19
CA PRO A 119 -11.01 18.36 4.02
C PRO A 119 -9.75 18.31 3.13
N MET A 120 -8.66 17.70 3.61
CA MET A 120 -7.41 17.55 2.84
C MET A 120 -7.48 16.47 1.76
N TYR A 121 -8.34 15.44 1.93
CA TYR A 121 -8.50 14.41 0.90
C TYR A 121 -9.27 14.95 -0.31
N VAL A 122 -10.26 15.83 -0.06
CA VAL A 122 -11.12 16.45 -1.09
C VAL A 122 -10.31 17.28 -2.09
N TYR A 123 -9.30 18.02 -1.64
CA TYR A 123 -8.43 18.83 -2.52
C TYR A 123 -7.46 18.00 -3.40
N CYS A 124 -7.44 16.68 -3.24
CA CYS A 124 -6.47 15.79 -3.90
C CYS A 124 -7.10 14.84 -4.93
N CYS A 125 -8.43 14.85 -5.08
CA CYS A 125 -9.20 13.93 -5.92
C CYS A 125 -10.11 14.70 -6.89
N GLU A 126 -9.51 15.34 -7.87
CA GLU A 126 -10.22 15.81 -9.07
C GLU A 126 -10.50 14.61 -9.96
N ASP A 127 -11.70 14.03 -9.84
CA ASP A 127 -12.19 12.92 -10.66
C ASP A 127 -13.69 13.16 -10.92
N GLU A 128 -14.01 13.81 -12.04
CA GLU A 128 -15.34 14.38 -12.36
C GLU A 128 -16.43 13.32 -12.65
N ASP A 129 -16.06 12.05 -12.90
CA ASP A 129 -16.99 10.96 -13.22
C ASP A 129 -17.70 10.35 -11.98
N ALA A 130 -17.64 11.03 -10.83
CA ALA A 130 -18.11 10.55 -9.53
C ALA A 130 -19.65 10.43 -9.35
N LYS A 131 -20.48 10.70 -10.36
CA LYS A 131 -21.95 10.91 -10.24
C LYS A 131 -22.84 9.67 -10.02
N LYS A 132 -22.26 8.53 -9.61
CA LYS A 132 -22.99 7.36 -9.05
C LYS A 132 -22.22 6.76 -7.85
N GLN A 133 -21.83 7.60 -6.89
CA GLN A 133 -21.15 7.12 -5.70
C GLN A 133 -22.16 6.63 -4.66
N ARG A 134 -22.05 5.36 -4.26
CA ARG A 134 -22.50 4.91 -2.93
C ARG A 134 -21.67 5.64 -1.87
N ASP A 135 -22.22 5.85 -0.68
CA ASP A 135 -21.54 6.47 0.48
C ASP A 135 -20.47 5.55 1.12
N ASP A 136 -19.87 4.65 0.34
CA ASP A 136 -18.84 3.73 0.77
C ASP A 136 -17.56 4.49 1.15
N PRO A 137 -16.93 4.18 2.31
CA PRO A 137 -15.71 4.85 2.74
C PRO A 137 -14.62 4.84 1.65
N ILE A 138 -13.88 5.94 1.54
CA ILE A 138 -12.88 6.10 0.46
C ILE A 138 -11.79 5.00 0.51
N LEU A 139 -11.39 4.58 1.72
CA LEU A 139 -10.52 3.43 1.94
C LEU A 139 -11.08 2.17 1.26
N LEU A 140 -12.38 1.93 1.44
CA LEU A 140 -13.12 0.78 0.98
C LEU A 140 -13.10 0.66 -0.55
N ARG A 141 -13.50 1.75 -1.22
CA ARG A 141 -13.45 1.90 -2.67
C ARG A 141 -12.01 1.74 -3.19
N THR A 142 -11.02 2.29 -2.48
CA THR A 142 -9.61 2.20 -2.87
C THR A 142 -9.09 0.77 -2.85
N ILE A 143 -9.34 0.01 -1.78
CA ILE A 143 -8.92 -1.40 -1.68
C ILE A 143 -9.62 -2.24 -2.75
N THR A 144 -10.93 -2.11 -2.91
CA THR A 144 -11.72 -2.86 -3.91
C THR A 144 -11.23 -2.57 -5.34
N THR A 145 -10.98 -1.30 -5.68
CA THR A 145 -10.43 -0.94 -7.00
C THR A 145 -9.01 -1.50 -7.21
N ARG A 146 -8.25 -1.74 -6.14
CA ARG A 146 -6.91 -2.35 -6.20
C ARG A 146 -6.92 -3.88 -6.15
N SER A 147 -8.03 -4.53 -5.78
CA SER A 147 -8.16 -5.98 -5.94
C SER A 147 -8.22 -6.34 -7.44
N LEU A 148 -8.77 -5.47 -8.28
CA LEU A 148 -8.87 -5.63 -9.74
C LEU A 148 -7.63 -5.16 -10.53
N ASP A 149 -6.50 -4.93 -9.87
CA ASP A 149 -5.31 -4.33 -10.51
C ASP A 149 -4.67 -5.21 -11.60
N ALA A 150 -4.10 -4.60 -12.64
CA ALA A 150 -3.30 -5.31 -13.63
C ALA A 150 -2.12 -6.09 -13.01
N ARG A 151 -1.54 -5.60 -11.90
CA ARG A 151 -0.37 -6.20 -11.26
C ARG A 151 -0.76 -7.17 -10.15
N VAL A 152 -0.35 -8.42 -10.33
CA VAL A 152 -0.51 -9.56 -9.40
C VAL A 152 -0.16 -9.20 -7.94
N SER A 153 0.97 -8.51 -7.73
CA SER A 153 1.43 -8.12 -6.39
C SER A 153 0.50 -7.10 -5.72
N THR A 154 -0.15 -6.24 -6.51
CA THR A 154 -1.13 -5.27 -6.01
C THR A 154 -2.45 -5.95 -5.68
N ARG A 155 -2.97 -6.82 -6.56
CA ARG A 155 -4.18 -7.61 -6.28
C ARG A 155 -4.03 -8.39 -4.97
N ARG A 156 -2.89 -9.07 -4.82
CA ARG A 156 -2.55 -9.81 -3.59
C ARG A 156 -2.52 -8.90 -2.36
N ALA A 157 -1.87 -7.73 -2.43
CA ALA A 157 -1.80 -6.79 -1.31
C ALA A 157 -3.17 -6.18 -0.96
N ALA A 158 -4.04 -5.96 -1.96
CA ALA A 158 -5.41 -5.50 -1.73
C ALA A 158 -6.25 -6.54 -0.99
N ILE A 159 -6.14 -7.83 -1.34
CA ILE A 159 -6.83 -8.93 -0.63
C ILE A 159 -6.41 -9.00 0.84
N ILE A 160 -5.11 -8.82 1.14
CA ILE A 160 -4.60 -8.76 2.52
C ILE A 160 -5.18 -7.54 3.26
N ALA A 161 -5.21 -6.36 2.63
CA ALA A 161 -5.83 -5.18 3.24
C ALA A 161 -7.35 -5.31 3.44
N LEU A 162 -8.03 -6.03 2.55
CA LEU A 162 -9.47 -6.31 2.63
C LEU A 162 -9.79 -7.26 3.80
N GLU A 163 -8.95 -8.27 4.00
CA GLU A 163 -9.01 -9.19 5.14
C GLU A 163 -8.87 -8.42 6.47
N SER A 164 -7.84 -7.58 6.61
CA SER A 164 -7.63 -6.76 7.81
C SER A 164 -8.76 -5.75 8.09
N LEU A 165 -9.60 -5.43 7.10
CA LEU A 165 -10.72 -4.50 7.25
C LEU A 165 -12.04 -5.21 7.63
N PHE A 166 -12.17 -6.50 7.32
CA PHE A 166 -13.44 -7.24 7.25
C PHE A 166 -14.32 -7.14 8.51
N SER A 167 -13.70 -7.19 9.69
CA SER A 167 -14.37 -7.12 11.01
C SER A 167 -15.09 -5.81 11.29
N THR A 168 -14.82 -4.74 10.54
CA THR A 168 -15.39 -3.40 10.77
C THR A 168 -16.41 -2.96 9.73
N LEU A 169 -16.78 -3.88 8.85
CA LEU A 169 -17.73 -3.65 7.77
C LEU A 169 -19.15 -3.96 8.25
N SER A 170 -20.12 -3.26 7.67
CA SER A 170 -21.53 -3.69 7.76
C SER A 170 -21.73 -5.03 7.03
N GLU A 171 -22.75 -5.79 7.42
CA GLU A 171 -23.08 -7.09 6.81
C GLU A 171 -23.25 -7.00 5.28
N SER A 172 -23.84 -5.90 4.78
CA SER A 172 -23.95 -5.61 3.34
C SER A 172 -22.59 -5.47 2.65
N GLN A 173 -21.64 -4.77 3.28
CA GLN A 173 -20.27 -4.60 2.76
C GLN A 173 -19.44 -5.88 2.88
N GLN A 174 -19.63 -6.66 3.94
CA GLN A 174 -19.04 -8.01 4.05
C GLN A 174 -19.54 -8.90 2.92
N ALA A 175 -20.85 -8.90 2.65
CA ALA A 175 -21.45 -9.68 1.58
C ALA A 175 -20.86 -9.33 0.20
N GLU A 176 -20.68 -8.04 -0.10
CA GLU A 176 -20.02 -7.59 -1.32
C GLU A 176 -18.58 -8.12 -1.43
N PHE A 177 -17.78 -8.10 -0.36
CA PHE A 177 -16.39 -8.53 -0.43
C PHE A 177 -16.18 -10.02 -0.42
N LEU A 178 -17.09 -10.78 0.16
CA LEU A 178 -17.09 -12.22 -0.02
C LEU A 178 -17.24 -12.59 -1.52
N THR A 179 -17.91 -11.77 -2.33
CA THR A 179 -17.87 -11.93 -3.81
C THR A 179 -16.49 -11.62 -4.41
N VAL A 180 -15.79 -10.59 -3.90
CA VAL A 180 -14.41 -10.23 -4.31
C VAL A 180 -13.43 -11.36 -3.99
N PHE A 181 -13.46 -11.91 -2.77
CA PHE A 181 -12.65 -13.08 -2.40
C PHE A 181 -12.97 -14.30 -3.27
N GLN A 182 -14.26 -14.59 -3.52
CA GLN A 182 -14.69 -15.67 -4.41
C GLN A 182 -14.17 -15.52 -5.84
N GLN A 183 -14.19 -14.30 -6.39
CA GLN A 183 -13.59 -14.01 -7.69
C GLN A 183 -12.07 -14.25 -7.69
N HIS A 184 -11.37 -13.83 -6.63
CA HIS A 184 -9.92 -14.00 -6.54
C HIS A 184 -9.45 -15.43 -6.25
N CYS A 185 -10.29 -16.32 -5.72
CA CYS A 185 -10.04 -17.76 -5.77
C CYS A 185 -9.98 -18.30 -7.21
N ARG A 186 -10.49 -17.57 -8.20
CA ARG A 186 -10.44 -17.90 -9.64
C ARG A 186 -9.51 -16.98 -10.45
N ASP A 187 -8.65 -16.21 -9.77
CA ASP A 187 -7.71 -15.29 -10.41
C ASP A 187 -6.75 -16.02 -11.38
N PRO A 188 -6.37 -15.43 -12.54
CA PRO A 188 -5.39 -16.03 -13.44
C PRO A 188 -4.05 -16.38 -12.77
N SER A 189 -3.64 -15.63 -11.74
CA SER A 189 -2.42 -15.87 -10.99
C SER A 189 -2.63 -16.80 -9.80
N LEU A 190 -1.84 -17.88 -9.76
CA LEU A 190 -1.78 -18.80 -8.63
C LEU A 190 -1.49 -18.09 -7.29
N LEU A 191 -0.66 -17.03 -7.29
CA LEU A 191 -0.32 -16.29 -6.06
C LEU A 191 -1.53 -15.56 -5.45
N VAL A 192 -2.45 -15.12 -6.30
CA VAL A 192 -3.68 -14.43 -5.86
C VAL A 192 -4.71 -15.46 -5.38
N ARG A 193 -4.87 -16.58 -6.09
CA ARG A 193 -5.75 -17.70 -5.67
C ARG A 193 -5.36 -18.26 -4.31
N LYS A 194 -4.06 -18.48 -4.07
CA LYS A 194 -3.53 -18.91 -2.76
C LYS A 194 -3.84 -17.90 -1.66
N GLN A 195 -3.58 -16.61 -1.92
CA GLN A 195 -3.88 -15.56 -0.94
C GLN A 195 -5.37 -15.48 -0.61
N ALA A 196 -6.24 -15.51 -1.63
CA ALA A 196 -7.69 -15.45 -1.43
C ALA A 196 -8.21 -16.64 -0.61
N ALA A 197 -7.71 -17.85 -0.89
CA ALA A 197 -8.04 -19.05 -0.13
C ALA A 197 -7.59 -18.97 1.34
N GLU A 198 -6.32 -18.59 1.57
CA GLU A 198 -5.78 -18.37 2.91
C GLU A 198 -6.55 -17.30 3.70
N SER A 199 -6.89 -16.19 3.06
CA SER A 199 -7.66 -15.10 3.67
C SER A 199 -9.09 -15.55 4.00
N LEU A 200 -9.78 -16.25 3.09
CA LEU A 200 -11.10 -16.82 3.37
C LEU A 200 -11.06 -17.84 4.51
N SER A 201 -10.04 -18.71 4.59
CA SER A 201 -9.89 -19.65 5.70
C SER A 201 -9.67 -18.94 7.04
N ARG A 202 -8.85 -17.88 7.09
CA ARG A 202 -8.66 -17.09 8.32
C ARG A 202 -9.93 -16.35 8.75
N LEU A 203 -10.68 -15.78 7.80
CA LEU A 203 -11.99 -15.17 8.09
C LEU A 203 -13.01 -16.22 8.57
N LEU A 204 -13.05 -17.40 7.96
CA LEU A 204 -13.91 -18.51 8.40
C LEU A 204 -13.58 -18.94 9.83
N LEU A 205 -12.30 -19.14 10.16
CA LEU A 205 -11.87 -19.49 11.52
C LEU A 205 -12.17 -18.39 12.55
N SER A 206 -12.21 -17.12 12.13
CA SER A 206 -12.45 -15.97 13.03
C SER A 206 -13.93 -15.64 13.22
N PHE A 207 -14.77 -15.88 12.21
CA PHE A 207 -16.15 -15.38 12.15
C PHE A 207 -17.20 -16.40 11.67
N GLY A 208 -16.81 -17.60 11.25
CA GLY A 208 -17.69 -18.60 10.64
C GLY A 208 -18.85 -19.04 11.53
N ALA A 209 -18.58 -19.26 12.83
CA ALA A 209 -19.61 -19.60 13.82
C ALA A 209 -20.74 -18.55 13.96
N ASN A 210 -20.52 -17.33 13.46
CA ASN A 210 -21.49 -16.24 13.52
C ASN A 210 -22.22 -16.01 12.18
N THR A 211 -21.77 -16.59 11.06
CA THR A 211 -22.23 -16.22 9.71
C THR A 211 -22.19 -17.37 8.69
N ASN A 212 -23.36 -17.99 8.44
CA ASN A 212 -23.56 -19.02 7.40
C ASN A 212 -23.09 -18.60 5.98
N MET A 213 -22.94 -17.29 5.73
CA MET A 213 -22.43 -16.78 4.46
C MET A 213 -20.95 -17.11 4.25
N LEU A 214 -20.13 -17.09 5.30
CA LEU A 214 -18.71 -17.43 5.22
C LEU A 214 -18.54 -18.91 4.86
N ASP A 215 -19.28 -19.82 5.49
CA ASP A 215 -19.27 -21.26 5.16
C ASP A 215 -19.57 -21.48 3.67
N LYS A 216 -20.67 -20.90 3.19
CA LYS A 216 -21.11 -21.03 1.79
C LYS A 216 -20.08 -20.48 0.81
N VAL A 217 -19.50 -19.32 1.09
CA VAL A 217 -18.50 -18.69 0.22
C VAL A 217 -17.21 -19.51 0.22
N TRP A 218 -16.78 -19.99 1.37
CA TRP A 218 -15.60 -20.84 1.50
C TRP A 218 -15.78 -22.18 0.74
N LEU A 219 -16.88 -22.88 0.98
CA LEU A 219 -17.20 -24.15 0.30
C LEU A 219 -17.34 -24.01 -1.23
N THR A 220 -17.80 -22.85 -1.73
CA THR A 220 -17.96 -22.62 -3.19
C THR A 220 -16.74 -21.98 -3.87
N SER A 221 -15.70 -21.62 -3.11
CA SER A 221 -14.53 -20.89 -3.62
C SER A 221 -13.19 -21.53 -3.28
N VAL A 222 -13.01 -22.05 -2.06
CA VAL A 222 -11.78 -22.68 -1.58
C VAL A 222 -11.79 -24.18 -1.84
N LEU A 223 -12.89 -24.88 -1.52
CA LEU A 223 -12.98 -26.34 -1.73
C LEU A 223 -12.71 -26.77 -3.19
N PRO A 224 -13.16 -26.06 -4.25
CA PRO A 224 -12.82 -26.42 -5.64
C PRO A 224 -11.32 -26.37 -5.97
N LEU A 225 -10.50 -25.68 -5.16
CA LEU A 225 -9.06 -25.56 -5.37
C LEU A 225 -8.28 -26.85 -5.05
N ILE A 226 -8.93 -27.88 -4.47
CA ILE A 226 -8.35 -29.23 -4.38
C ILE A 226 -8.13 -29.87 -5.76
N ASN A 227 -8.80 -29.35 -6.80
CA ASN A 227 -8.66 -29.78 -8.20
C ASN A 227 -8.17 -28.62 -9.09
N ASP A 228 -7.32 -27.75 -8.53
CA ASP A 228 -6.71 -26.65 -9.27
C ASP A 228 -5.69 -27.15 -10.31
N ARG A 229 -5.58 -26.44 -11.44
CA ARG A 229 -4.58 -26.68 -12.48
C ARG A 229 -3.13 -26.55 -12.00
N GLU A 230 -2.89 -25.84 -10.90
CA GLU A 230 -1.57 -25.60 -10.32
C GLU A 230 -1.35 -26.47 -9.07
N GLN A 231 -0.41 -27.42 -9.12
CA GLN A 231 -0.15 -28.34 -8.01
C GLN A 231 0.18 -27.62 -6.68
N SER A 232 0.83 -26.46 -6.75
CA SER A 232 1.16 -25.65 -5.56
C SER A 232 -0.05 -24.92 -4.94
N VAL A 233 -1.17 -24.84 -5.66
CA VAL A 233 -2.47 -24.38 -5.15
C VAL A 233 -3.22 -25.56 -4.54
N VAL A 234 -3.25 -26.72 -5.22
CA VAL A 234 -3.82 -27.98 -4.68
C VAL A 234 -3.22 -28.32 -3.32
N GLN A 235 -1.89 -28.33 -3.21
CA GLN A 235 -1.17 -28.59 -1.95
C GLN A 235 -1.50 -27.60 -0.82
N LEU A 236 -1.92 -26.37 -1.14
CA LEU A 236 -2.41 -25.43 -0.14
C LEU A 236 -3.85 -25.75 0.22
N ALA A 237 -4.72 -25.92 -0.78
CA ALA A 237 -6.15 -26.20 -0.58
C ALA A 237 -6.36 -27.46 0.28
N SER A 238 -5.61 -28.55 0.02
CA SER A 238 -5.65 -29.76 0.85
C SER A 238 -5.28 -29.49 2.32
N LYS A 239 -4.38 -28.54 2.61
CA LYS A 239 -4.01 -28.15 3.99
C LYS A 239 -4.99 -27.17 4.65
N LEU A 240 -5.93 -26.61 3.88
CA LEU A 240 -6.99 -25.75 4.39
C LEU A 240 -8.30 -26.52 4.63
N VAL A 241 -8.41 -27.73 4.08
CA VAL A 241 -9.58 -28.63 4.19
C VAL A 241 -9.38 -29.71 5.27
N LEU A 242 -8.13 -30.07 5.58
CA LEU A 242 -7.73 -31.08 6.57
C LEU A 242 -7.26 -30.43 7.87
#